data_AF-T1BTQ0-F1
#
_entry.id   AF-T1BTQ0-F1
#
_cell.length_a   1.000
_cell.length_b   1.000
_cell.length_c   1.000
_cell.angle_alpha   90.00
_cell.angle_beta   90.00
_cell.angle_gamma   90.00
#
_symmetry.space_group_name_H-M   'P 1'
#
loop_
_entity.id
_entity.type
_entity.pdbx_description
1 polymer ?
#
loop_
_entity_poly.entity_id
_entity_poly.type
_entity_poly.pdbx_seq_one_letter_code
_entity_poly.pdbx_strand_id
1 'polypeptide(L)' 'TRVGPVTLQVPQTRDGSFSPERFKRYQRSEQAFVLALMERVVQGVSTRKVTEITETLWGASCSKSTVSALGAGLD' A
#
# COMPACT_ATOMS: atom_id res chain seq x y z
N THR A 1 -5.00 -5.55 1.37
CA THR A 1 -4.38 -6.60 0.52
C THR A 1 -5.31 -6.84 -0.66
N ARG A 2 -4.97 -7.72 -1.61
CA ARG A 2 -5.86 -8.02 -2.76
C ARG A 2 -7.28 -8.45 -2.40
N VAL A 3 -7.46 -8.99 -1.19
CA VAL A 3 -8.74 -9.47 -0.66
C VAL A 3 -9.39 -8.48 0.32
N GLY A 4 -8.91 -7.23 0.37
CA GLY A 4 -9.42 -6.20 1.28
C GLY A 4 -8.60 -6.06 2.58
N PRO A 5 -9.16 -5.44 3.63
CA PRO A 5 -8.49 -5.28 4.92
C PRO A 5 -8.44 -6.61 5.67
N VAL A 6 -7.26 -6.95 6.21
CA VAL A 6 -7.04 -8.17 7.01
C VAL A 6 -6.35 -7.77 8.30
N THR A 7 -6.90 -8.19 9.44
CA THR A 7 -6.27 -8.01 10.75
C THR A 7 -5.35 -9.18 11.03
N LEU A 8 -4.06 -8.89 11.19
CA LEU A 8 -3.03 -9.89 11.49
C LEU A 8 -2.52 -9.69 12.92
N GLN A 9 -2.33 -10.80 13.63
CA GLN A 9 -1.61 -10.81 14.92
C GLN A 9 -0.12 -11.00 14.64
N VAL A 10 0.69 -10.03 15.01
CA VAL A 10 2.15 -10.09 14.85
C VAL A 10 2.75 -10.48 16.20
N PRO A 11 3.43 -11.63 16.31
CA PRO A 11 4.14 -12.02 17.53
C PRO A 11 5.16 -10.94 17.92
N GLN A 12 5.33 -10.72 19.22
CA GLN A 12 6.35 -9.81 19.73
C GLN A 12 7.30 -10.60 20.63
N THR A 13 8.60 -10.51 20.37
CA THR A 13 9.62 -11.02 21.30
C THR A 13 9.79 -10.05 22.46
N ARG A 14 10.20 -10.57 23.63
CA ARG A 14 10.43 -9.76 24.83
C ARG A 14 11.46 -8.63 24.59
N ASP A 15 12.43 -8.89 23.73
CA ASP A 15 13.49 -7.93 23.38
C ASP A 15 13.10 -7.00 22.21
N GLY A 16 11.90 -7.15 21.63
CA GLY A 16 11.41 -6.33 20.52
C GLY A 16 12.15 -6.53 19.19
N SER A 17 13.02 -7.53 19.10
CA SER A 17 13.87 -7.82 17.94
C SER A 17 13.15 -8.52 16.78
N PHE A 18 11.94 -9.03 17.01
CA PHE A 18 11.19 -9.74 15.98
C PHE A 18 10.63 -8.76 14.94
N SER A 19 11.10 -8.90 13.70
CA SER A 19 10.49 -8.29 12.53
C SER A 19 10.07 -9.38 11.56
N PRO A 20 8.82 -9.40 11.10
CA PRO A 20 8.41 -10.35 10.07
C PRO A 20 9.21 -10.11 8.78
N GLU A 21 9.66 -11.18 8.11
CA GLU A 21 10.41 -11.07 6.86
C GLU A 21 9.53 -10.57 5.69
N ARG A 22 8.24 -10.94 5.71
CA ARG A 22 7.27 -10.60 4.66
C ARG A 22 6.71 -9.18 4.73
N PHE A 23 6.80 -8.52 5.88
CA PHE A 23 6.24 -7.18 6.09
C PHE A 23 7.29 -6.28 6.72
N LYS A 24 7.54 -5.12 6.10
CA LYS A 24 8.36 -4.10 6.75
C LYS A 24 7.66 -3.60 8.01
N ARG A 25 8.43 -3.13 9.00
CA ARG A 25 7.86 -2.53 10.21
C ARG A 25 6.91 -1.39 9.82
N TYR A 26 5.71 -1.38 10.41
CA TYR A 26 4.61 -0.44 10.11
C TYR A 26 4.01 -0.53 8.69
N GLN A 27 4.32 -1.56 7.91
CA GLN A 27 3.72 -1.76 6.60
C GLN A 27 2.26 -2.21 6.72
N ARG A 28 1.32 -1.35 6.30
CA ARG A 28 -0.13 -1.63 6.32
C ARG A 28 -0.67 -2.13 4.97
N SER A 29 0.05 -1.83 3.89
CA SER A 29 -0.34 -2.16 2.53
C SER A 29 0.61 -3.19 1.92
N GLU A 30 0.04 -4.15 1.19
CA GLU A 30 0.80 -5.16 0.45
C GLU A 30 1.75 -4.50 -0.57
N GLN A 31 2.96 -5.02 -0.73
CA GLN A 31 3.95 -4.46 -1.67
C GLN A 31 3.43 -4.47 -3.11
N ALA A 32 2.76 -5.56 -3.52
CA ALA A 32 2.17 -5.66 -4.86
C ALA A 32 1.10 -4.58 -5.11
N PHE A 33 0.35 -4.19 -4.08
CA PHE A 33 -0.64 -3.11 -4.18
C PHE A 33 0.04 -1.75 -4.38
N VAL A 34 1.12 -1.49 -3.63
CA VAL A 34 1.92 -0.26 -3.80
C VAL A 34 2.57 -0.21 -5.18
N LEU A 35 3.08 -1.34 -5.69
CA LEU A 35 3.68 -1.44 -7.01
C LEU A 35 2.67 -1.13 -8.13
N ALA A 36 1.45 -1.68 -8.04
CA ALA A 36 0.39 -1.43 -9.01
C ALA A 36 -0.05 0.04 -9.03
N LEU A 37 -0.08 0.70 -7.85
CA LEU A 37 -0.31 2.14 -7.73
C LEU A 37 0.78 2.95 -8.42
N MET A 38 2.05 2.59 -8.21
CA MET A 38 3.19 3.24 -8.84
C MET A 38 3.19 3.08 -10.36
N GLU A 39 2.94 1.88 -10.87
CA GLU A 39 2.86 1.60 -12.31
C GLU A 39 1.78 2.47 -12.99
N ARG A 40 0.63 2.62 -12.36
CA ARG A 40 -0.44 3.52 -12.83
C ARG A 40 -0.01 4.98 -12.91
N VAL A 41 0.78 5.46 -11.94
CA VAL A 41 1.30 6.83 -11.95
C VAL A 41 2.31 7.02 -13.08
N VAL A 42 3.22 6.04 -13.28
CA VAL A 42 4.19 6.04 -14.40
C VAL A 42 3.48 6.04 -15.76
N GLN A 43 2.35 5.33 -15.87
CA GLN A 43 1.50 5.33 -17.07
C GLN A 43 0.74 6.66 -17.29
N GLY A 44 0.90 7.67 -16.42
CA GLY A 44 0.27 8.99 -16.57
C GLY A 44 -1.19 9.05 -16.14
N VAL A 45 -1.68 8.06 -15.38
CA VAL A 45 -3.05 8.09 -14.85
C VAL A 45 -3.12 9.10 -13.71
N SER A 46 -4.11 10.01 -13.75
CA SER A 46 -4.28 11.01 -12.70
C SER A 46 -4.52 10.36 -11.32
N THR A 47 -3.95 10.94 -10.27
CA THR A 47 -4.03 10.40 -8.90
C THR A 47 -5.46 10.25 -8.38
N ARG A 48 -6.40 11.08 -8.85
CA ARG A 48 -7.84 10.93 -8.55
C ARG A 48 -8.44 9.67 -9.18
N LYS A 49 -8.13 9.42 -10.45
CA LYS A 49 -8.63 8.26 -11.20
C LYS A 49 -8.03 6.96 -10.64
N VAL A 50 -6.79 7.02 -10.15
CA VAL A 50 -6.18 5.90 -9.42
C VAL A 50 -6.96 5.58 -8.15
N THR A 51 -7.29 6.57 -7.32
CA THR A 51 -8.11 6.37 -6.11
C THR A 51 -9.45 5.71 -6.41
N GLU A 52 -10.20 6.23 -7.39
CA GLU A 52 -11.53 5.72 -7.78
C GLU A 52 -11.47 4.24 -8.24
N ILE A 53 -10.45 3.90 -9.04
CA ILE A 53 -10.24 2.55 -9.54
C ILE A 53 -9.85 1.60 -8.39
N THR A 54 -9.00 2.05 -7.46
CA THR A 54 -8.62 1.23 -6.31
C THR A 54 -9.76 0.97 -5.34
N GLU A 55 -10.64 1.95 -5.13
CA GLU A 55 -11.83 1.78 -4.30
C GLU A 55 -12.80 0.78 -4.95
N THR A 56 -13.00 0.87 -6.26
CA THR A 56 -13.87 -0.03 -7.01
C THR A 56 -13.36 -1.48 -7.03
N LEU A 57 -12.05 -1.68 -7.21
CA LEU A 57 -11.47 -3.02 -7.39
C LEU A 57 -11.13 -3.73 -6.07
N TRP A 58 -10.69 -2.98 -5.05
CA TRP A 58 -10.16 -3.56 -3.82
C TRP A 58 -10.94 -3.19 -2.56
N GLY A 59 -11.97 -2.33 -2.67
CA GLY A 59 -12.76 -1.88 -1.52
C GLY A 59 -11.94 -1.12 -0.46
N ALA A 60 -10.74 -0.68 -0.83
CA ALA A 60 -9.80 0.00 0.05
C ALA A 60 -9.63 1.44 -0.45
N SER A 61 -9.92 2.41 0.42
CA SER A 61 -9.72 3.82 0.10
C SER A 61 -8.25 4.20 0.26
N CYS A 62 -7.70 4.83 -0.77
CA CYS A 62 -6.35 5.40 -0.76
C CYS A 62 -6.43 6.89 -1.05
N SER A 63 -5.94 7.71 -0.13
CA SER A 63 -5.98 9.15 -0.32
C SER A 63 -5.09 9.60 -1.48
N LYS A 64 -5.48 10.68 -2.15
CA LYS A 64 -4.68 11.31 -3.22
C LYS A 64 -3.25 11.63 -2.74
N SER A 65 -3.10 12.12 -1.50
CA SER A 65 -1.80 12.46 -0.92
C SER A 65 -0.92 11.23 -0.74
N THR A 66 -1.49 10.08 -0.37
CA THR A 66 -0.76 8.80 -0.33
C THR A 66 -0.20 8.43 -1.70
N VAL A 67 -1.02 8.52 -2.75
CA VAL A 67 -0.58 8.21 -4.12
C VAL A 67 0.49 9.20 -4.60
N SER A 68 0.31 10.49 -4.30
CA SER A 68 1.30 11.52 -4.63
C SER A 68 2.64 11.30 -3.92
N ALA A 69 2.63 10.91 -2.65
CA ALA A 69 3.85 10.63 -1.89
C ALA A 69 4.59 9.38 -2.42
N LEU A 70 3.85 8.37 -2.87
CA LEU A 70 4.43 7.19 -3.53
C LEU A 70 5.04 7.55 -4.90
N GLY A 71 4.38 8.44 -5.64
CA GLY A 71 4.89 8.97 -6.92
C GLY A 71 6.13 9.83 -6.77
N ALA A 72 6.24 10.62 -5.69
CA ALA A 72 7.39 11.49 -5.44
C ALA A 72 8.71 10.73 -5.20
N GLY A 73 8.66 9.42 -4.93
CA GLY A 73 9.86 8.58 -4.84
C GLY A 73 10.36 8.05 -6.19
N LEU A 74 9.68 8.38 -7.30
CA LEU A 74 10.02 7.97 -8.66
C LEU A 74 10.58 9.14 -9.51
N ASP A 75 10.38 10.38 -9.05
CA ASP A 75 10.96 11.61 -9.63
C ASP A 75 12.38 11.82 -9.08
#